data_AF-A0A2Y9JIN7-F1
#
_entry.id   AF-A0A2Y9JIN7-F1
#
_cell.length_a   1.000
_cell.length_b   1.000
_cell.length_c   1.000
_cell.angle_alpha   90.00
_cell.angle_beta   90.00
_cell.angle_gamma   90.00
#
_symmetry.space_group_name_H-M   'P 1'
#
loop_
_entity.id
_entity.type
_entity.pdbx_description
1 polymer ?
#
loop_
_entity_poly.entity_id
_entity_poly.type
_entity_poly.pdbx_seq_one_letter_code
_entity_poly.pdbx_strand_id
1 'polypeptide(L)'
;MGPSERPSPGWMLPEAEMRIDPQRTERSRGWRPGDRSTSPLPLPPALSFLLLLPLAGALQPAPLPFPELRLVGGPSRCRGRLEVLHGGSWGSVCDDDWDVVDANVVCRQLGCGLALPVPRPLAFGQGRGPILLDNVECGGQEAALSQCRSQGWGVHNCFHYEDVAVLCDEFLPTQPPTRKVFTSRVPPTTPQHGKGEGSVRLVGGTGPCQGRVEILHGGLWGTVCDDDWGLPDAAVVCRQLGCGTALAATTNAFFGYGTGHILLDNVHCEGGEPRLAACLSLGWGVHNCGHHEDAGALCAVLGLPTLTALPPLATREDWAWHTEPEATGVGALPSREMALFTTATWAAGKKSGRLRLVGGPGPCRGRVEVMYAGGWGTVCDDDWDFADARVACREAGCGPALGATGLGHFGYGRGPVLLDNVGCAGTEARLSDCFHLGWGQHNCGHHEDAGALCSGPEELGLQVQQDSSETTRVPTPRPRDGHLRLVNGAHQCEGRVELFLGQRWGTVCDDAWDLRAATVLCRQLGCGQALAAPGEAHFGQGRGPILLDNVKCRGDESTLLLCSHIRWDAHNCDHSEDASVLCRSL
;
A
#
# COMPACT_ATOMS: atom_id res chain seq x y z
N MET A 1 -4.76 -40.79 -52.71
CA MET A 1 -6.02 -41.47 -53.09
C MET A 1 -6.89 -41.50 -51.84
N GLY A 2 -8.06 -40.85 -51.87
CA GLY A 2 -9.12 -41.12 -50.88
C GLY A 2 -9.73 -42.51 -51.09
N PRO A 3 -10.70 -42.95 -50.26
CA PRO A 3 -11.96 -42.22 -50.12
C PRO A 3 -12.65 -42.20 -48.72
N SER A 4 -13.61 -41.27 -48.67
CA SER A 4 -14.77 -41.04 -47.79
C SER A 4 -15.48 -42.26 -47.18
N GLU A 5 -15.97 -42.14 -45.93
CA GLU A 5 -17.32 -42.59 -45.49
C GLU A 5 -17.86 -41.76 -44.31
N ARG A 6 -19.20 -41.72 -44.22
CA ARG A 6 -20.09 -40.78 -43.49
C ARG A 6 -20.27 -41.08 -41.99
N PRO A 7 -20.95 -40.18 -41.24
CA PRO A 7 -22.14 -40.65 -40.52
C PRO A 7 -23.34 -39.69 -40.50
N SER A 8 -24.52 -40.25 -40.23
CA SER A 8 -25.80 -39.65 -39.79
C SER A 8 -26.68 -40.81 -39.28
N PRO A 9 -27.78 -40.63 -38.49
CA PRO A 9 -28.38 -39.40 -37.93
C PRO A 9 -28.91 -39.46 -36.45
N GLY A 10 -29.16 -38.27 -35.87
CA GLY A 10 -30.32 -37.92 -35.02
C GLY A 10 -30.30 -38.34 -33.53
N TRP A 11 -30.90 -37.62 -32.56
CA TRP A 11 -31.94 -36.58 -32.57
C TRP A 11 -31.86 -35.65 -31.33
N MET A 12 -32.00 -34.34 -31.59
CA MET A 12 -32.62 -33.19 -30.89
C MET A 12 -32.73 -33.05 -29.35
N LEU A 13 -32.30 -31.86 -28.88
CA LEU A 13 -32.99 -30.98 -27.90
C LEU A 13 -32.94 -29.51 -28.40
N PRO A 14 -33.87 -28.63 -28.00
CA PRO A 14 -34.27 -27.45 -28.77
C PRO A 14 -33.60 -26.12 -28.36
N GLU A 15 -33.60 -25.22 -29.35
CA GLU A 15 -33.05 -23.86 -29.39
C GLU A 15 -33.83 -22.83 -28.55
N ALA A 16 -33.10 -21.81 -28.09
CA ALA A 16 -33.61 -20.44 -27.97
C ALA A 16 -32.48 -19.47 -28.36
N GLU A 17 -32.58 -18.87 -29.55
CA GLU A 17 -31.66 -17.87 -30.09
C GLU A 17 -31.88 -16.47 -29.49
N MET A 18 -30.77 -15.91 -28.99
CA MET A 18 -30.17 -14.60 -29.27
C MET A 18 -30.91 -13.61 -30.19
N ARG A 19 -30.94 -12.32 -29.80
CA ARG A 19 -30.60 -11.21 -30.72
C ARG A 19 -30.24 -9.91 -30.00
N ILE A 20 -29.15 -9.34 -30.49
CA ILE A 20 -28.44 -8.11 -30.15
C ILE A 20 -29.03 -6.97 -30.99
N ASP A 21 -29.18 -5.78 -30.41
CA ASP A 21 -29.64 -4.55 -31.10
C ASP A 21 -28.52 -3.49 -31.10
N PRO A 22 -28.21 -2.80 -32.22
CA PRO A 22 -27.12 -1.84 -32.28
C PRO A 22 -27.56 -0.36 -32.35
N GLN A 23 -26.68 0.47 -31.79
CA GLN A 23 -26.32 1.86 -32.14
C GLN A 23 -27.36 2.99 -32.12
N ARG A 24 -26.97 4.02 -31.34
CA ARG A 24 -27.55 5.36 -31.20
C ARG A 24 -26.70 6.36 -31.99
N THR A 25 -27.31 7.18 -32.84
CA THR A 25 -26.71 8.41 -33.40
C THR A 25 -27.59 9.64 -33.13
N GLU A 26 -26.91 10.77 -32.98
CA GLU A 26 -27.40 12.09 -32.55
C GLU A 26 -28.33 12.78 -33.56
N ARG A 27 -29.30 13.59 -33.07
CA ARG A 27 -29.40 15.05 -33.37
C ARG A 27 -30.66 15.72 -32.81
N SER A 28 -30.42 16.66 -31.89
CA SER A 28 -30.81 18.09 -31.91
C SER A 28 -32.24 18.59 -32.27
N ARG A 29 -32.73 19.45 -31.35
CA ARG A 29 -33.61 20.65 -31.47
C ARG A 29 -35.14 20.50 -31.49
N GLY A 30 -35.80 21.25 -30.59
CA GLY A 30 -37.18 21.72 -30.75
C GLY A 30 -37.86 22.20 -29.46
N TRP A 31 -38.02 23.51 -29.29
CA TRP A 31 -38.63 24.21 -28.15
C TRP A 31 -40.15 24.45 -28.36
N ARG A 32 -40.95 24.15 -27.31
CA ARG A 32 -42.20 24.83 -26.80
C ARG A 32 -43.48 24.90 -27.70
N PRO A 33 -44.65 25.38 -27.20
CA PRO A 33 -45.40 25.09 -25.94
C PRO A 33 -46.97 25.02 -26.12
N GLY A 34 -47.72 24.70 -25.05
CA GLY A 34 -49.18 24.97 -24.89
C GLY A 34 -50.10 23.77 -25.18
N ASP A 35 -51.25 23.54 -24.54
CA ASP A 35 -52.09 24.41 -23.69
C ASP A 35 -53.20 23.55 -22.98
N ARG A 36 -53.69 24.05 -21.83
CA ARG A 36 -55.06 23.87 -21.25
C ARG A 36 -55.53 22.48 -20.75
N SER A 37 -55.64 22.26 -19.44
CA SER A 37 -56.68 22.70 -18.46
C SER A 37 -58.00 21.92 -18.51
N THR A 38 -58.34 21.19 -17.44
CA THR A 38 -59.65 21.23 -16.74
C THR A 38 -59.72 20.21 -15.58
N SER A 39 -59.88 20.72 -14.36
CA SER A 39 -60.65 20.12 -13.25
C SER A 39 -61.92 20.99 -13.08
N PRO A 40 -62.94 20.74 -12.21
CA PRO A 40 -62.96 19.86 -11.02
C PRO A 40 -64.32 19.20 -10.58
N LEU A 41 -64.23 18.29 -9.57
CA LEU A 41 -65.16 18.00 -8.42
C LEU A 41 -66.58 17.41 -8.67
N PRO A 42 -67.36 16.90 -7.63
CA PRO A 42 -67.14 16.83 -6.17
C PRO A 42 -67.52 15.49 -5.42
N LEU A 43 -67.25 15.46 -4.10
CA LEU A 43 -67.68 14.53 -3.02
C LEU A 43 -69.20 14.66 -2.66
N PRO A 44 -69.82 13.82 -1.77
CA PRO A 44 -69.84 14.02 -0.29
C PRO A 44 -70.04 12.69 0.55
N PRO A 45 -70.51 12.66 1.84
CA PRO A 45 -69.69 12.87 3.05
C PRO A 45 -69.91 11.88 4.23
N ALA A 46 -68.97 11.94 5.20
CA ALA A 46 -69.08 11.87 6.68
C ALA A 46 -69.78 10.73 7.44
N LEU A 47 -69.11 10.23 8.49
CA LEU A 47 -69.67 10.16 9.86
C LEU A 47 -68.55 10.07 10.93
N SER A 48 -68.58 11.04 11.84
CA SER A 48 -67.79 11.16 13.07
C SER A 48 -68.19 10.13 14.13
N PHE A 49 -67.22 9.70 14.94
CA PHE A 49 -67.46 9.46 16.37
C PHE A 49 -66.23 9.86 17.19
N LEU A 50 -66.45 10.82 18.09
CA LEU A 50 -65.53 11.28 19.14
C LEU A 50 -65.59 10.30 20.32
N LEU A 51 -64.44 9.83 20.79
CA LEU A 51 -64.24 9.31 22.15
C LEU A 51 -62.97 9.95 22.72
N LEU A 52 -63.17 10.82 23.71
CA LEU A 52 -62.16 11.34 24.63
C LEU A 52 -61.98 10.33 25.77
N LEU A 53 -60.73 9.98 26.11
CA LEU A 53 -60.14 9.91 27.47
C LEU A 53 -58.66 9.48 27.37
N PRO A 54 -57.81 9.80 28.38
CA PRO A 54 -56.42 10.18 28.20
C PRO A 54 -55.46 9.01 28.43
N LEU A 55 -54.39 8.94 27.65
CA LEU A 55 -53.18 8.25 28.06
C LEU A 55 -51.97 9.01 27.54
N ALA A 56 -51.12 9.41 28.47
CA ALA A 56 -49.75 9.78 28.23
C ALA A 56 -49.09 8.68 27.38
N GLY A 57 -48.80 9.00 26.13
CA GLY A 57 -48.11 8.13 25.19
C GLY A 57 -47.05 8.96 24.50
N ALA A 58 -45.80 8.71 24.92
CA ALA A 58 -44.53 9.10 24.33
C ALA A 58 -44.56 10.08 23.14
N LEU A 59 -43.88 11.23 23.29
CA LEU A 59 -43.15 11.78 22.15
C LEU A 59 -42.20 10.68 21.65
N GLN A 60 -42.61 9.93 20.62
CA GLN A 60 -41.66 9.17 19.84
C GLN A 60 -40.77 10.19 19.11
N PRO A 61 -39.44 10.10 19.21
CA PRO A 61 -38.58 10.89 18.34
C PRO A 61 -38.93 10.49 16.91
N ALA A 62 -39.19 11.48 16.05
CA ALA A 62 -39.25 11.24 14.62
C ALA A 62 -37.96 10.50 14.21
N PRO A 63 -38.03 9.41 13.43
CA PRO A 63 -36.84 8.71 12.99
C PRO A 63 -35.97 9.73 12.24
N LEU A 64 -34.71 9.87 12.69
CA LEU A 64 -33.75 10.75 12.05
C LEU A 64 -33.65 10.36 10.56
N PRO A 65 -33.53 11.31 9.63
CA PRO A 65 -33.54 11.03 8.19
C PRO A 65 -32.25 10.36 7.68
N PHE A 66 -31.43 9.78 8.58
CA PHE A 66 -30.15 9.16 8.27
C PHE A 66 -30.09 7.77 8.91
N PRO A 67 -29.53 6.75 8.25
CA PRO A 67 -29.34 5.45 8.85
C PRO A 67 -28.41 5.58 10.06
N GLU A 68 -28.77 4.87 11.13
CA GLU A 68 -28.07 4.90 12.41
C GLU A 68 -26.75 4.12 12.27
N LEU A 69 -25.65 4.67 12.78
CA LEU A 69 -24.32 4.03 12.76
C LEU A 69 -23.95 3.54 14.17
N ARG A 70 -23.21 2.44 14.23
CA ARG A 70 -22.54 1.99 15.47
C ARG A 70 -21.18 1.36 15.18
N LEU A 71 -20.30 1.43 16.17
CA LEU A 71 -19.03 0.71 16.17
C LEU A 71 -19.08 -0.43 17.18
N VAL A 72 -18.83 -1.66 16.73
CA VAL A 72 -18.99 -2.89 17.51
C VAL A 72 -17.65 -3.56 17.77
N GLY A 73 -17.49 -4.20 18.93
CA GLY A 73 -16.32 -5.03 19.25
C GLY A 73 -15.08 -4.26 19.70
N GLY A 74 -15.12 -2.92 19.71
CA GLY A 74 -14.03 -2.10 20.22
C GLY A 74 -14.23 -1.64 21.68
N PRO A 75 -13.20 -1.01 22.27
CA PRO A 75 -13.16 -0.63 23.69
C PRO A 75 -14.05 0.57 24.03
N SER A 76 -14.60 1.29 23.04
CA SER A 76 -15.48 2.44 23.24
C SER A 76 -16.48 2.57 22.09
N ARG A 77 -17.44 3.49 22.20
CA ARG A 77 -18.42 3.78 21.13
C ARG A 77 -17.81 4.44 19.89
N CYS A 78 -16.57 4.91 19.99
CA CYS A 78 -15.83 5.60 18.93
C CYS A 78 -14.76 4.70 18.29
N ARG A 79 -14.75 3.40 18.61
CA ARG A 79 -13.81 2.42 18.07
C ARG A 79 -14.49 1.09 17.87
N GLY A 80 -14.34 0.49 16.70
CA GLY A 80 -14.91 -0.83 16.43
C GLY A 80 -15.15 -1.07 14.95
N ARG A 81 -15.68 -2.26 14.64
CA ARG A 81 -16.22 -2.59 13.32
C ARG A 81 -17.44 -1.72 13.03
N LEU A 82 -17.50 -1.14 11.84
CA LEU A 82 -18.61 -0.29 11.42
C LEU A 82 -19.83 -1.12 11.05
N GLU A 83 -20.97 -0.78 11.63
CA GLU A 83 -22.27 -1.32 11.24
C GLU A 83 -23.28 -0.19 11.01
N VAL A 84 -24.08 -0.33 9.95
CA VAL A 84 -25.13 0.60 9.53
C VAL A 84 -26.51 -0.03 9.68
N LEU A 85 -27.48 0.75 10.17
CA LEU A 85 -28.87 0.33 10.29
C LEU A 85 -29.64 0.71 9.01
N HIS A 86 -30.04 -0.29 8.23
CA HIS A 86 -30.87 -0.09 7.03
C HIS A 86 -32.05 -1.06 7.03
N GLY A 87 -33.25 -0.58 6.68
CA GLY A 87 -34.44 -1.43 6.59
C GLY A 87 -34.85 -2.15 7.89
N GLY A 88 -34.38 -1.66 9.05
CA GLY A 88 -34.64 -2.27 10.36
C GLY A 88 -33.65 -3.37 10.79
N SER A 89 -32.63 -3.66 9.98
CA SER A 89 -31.55 -4.61 10.29
C SER A 89 -30.18 -3.94 10.29
N TRP A 90 -29.31 -4.36 11.21
CA TRP A 90 -27.90 -3.98 11.22
C TRP A 90 -27.12 -4.85 10.24
N GLY A 91 -26.19 -4.23 9.52
CA GLY A 91 -25.22 -4.94 8.69
C GLY A 91 -23.91 -4.19 8.61
N SER A 92 -22.86 -4.87 8.16
CA SER A 92 -21.50 -4.33 8.06
C SER A 92 -21.28 -3.55 6.77
N VAL A 93 -20.10 -2.94 6.65
CA VAL A 93 -19.65 -2.16 5.51
C VAL A 93 -18.35 -2.76 5.01
N CYS A 94 -18.20 -2.96 3.71
CA CYS A 94 -17.01 -3.50 3.07
C CYS A 94 -15.88 -2.46 2.98
N ASP A 95 -14.63 -2.93 3.04
CA ASP A 95 -13.41 -2.13 2.98
C ASP A 95 -12.89 -1.87 1.58
N ASP A 96 -13.51 -2.45 0.55
CA ASP A 96 -13.32 -2.06 -0.86
C ASP A 96 -13.54 -0.55 -1.00
N ASP A 97 -12.50 0.12 -1.52
CA ASP A 97 -12.37 1.58 -1.64
C ASP A 97 -12.50 2.39 -0.33
N TRP A 98 -12.56 1.74 0.83
CA TRP A 98 -12.71 2.41 2.12
C TRP A 98 -11.44 3.11 2.57
N ASP A 99 -11.51 4.42 2.76
CA ASP A 99 -10.38 5.23 3.20
C ASP A 99 -10.63 6.00 4.51
N VAL A 100 -9.68 6.85 4.87
CA VAL A 100 -9.78 7.69 6.05
C VAL A 100 -10.70 8.90 5.84
N VAL A 101 -11.00 9.31 4.59
CA VAL A 101 -12.06 10.28 4.27
C VAL A 101 -13.43 9.72 4.66
N ASP A 102 -13.72 8.47 4.30
CA ASP A 102 -14.96 7.79 4.69
C ASP A 102 -15.05 7.62 6.21
N ALA A 103 -13.96 7.17 6.82
CA ALA A 103 -13.88 7.04 8.27
C ALA A 103 -14.08 8.38 9.00
N ASN A 104 -13.61 9.49 8.44
CA ASN A 104 -13.84 10.83 9.00
C ASN A 104 -15.32 11.22 8.95
N VAL A 105 -16.05 10.87 7.89
CA VAL A 105 -17.50 11.08 7.83
C VAL A 105 -18.19 10.30 8.95
N VAL A 106 -17.80 9.05 9.18
CA VAL A 106 -18.32 8.23 10.29
C VAL A 106 -17.99 8.84 11.65
N CYS A 107 -16.72 9.18 11.90
CA CYS A 107 -16.28 9.74 13.17
C CYS A 107 -16.97 11.08 13.46
N ARG A 108 -17.17 11.92 12.44
CA ARG A 108 -17.96 13.14 12.56
C ARG A 108 -19.43 12.86 12.84
N GLN A 109 -20.05 11.92 12.13
CA GLN A 109 -21.46 11.54 12.32
C GLN A 109 -21.72 11.00 13.73
N LEU A 110 -20.76 10.25 14.30
CA LEU A 110 -20.82 9.73 15.67
C LEU A 110 -20.47 10.78 16.75
N GLY A 111 -19.95 11.95 16.35
CA GLY A 111 -19.46 12.98 17.26
C GLY A 111 -18.21 12.54 18.03
N CYS A 112 -17.35 11.76 17.37
CA CYS A 112 -16.19 11.08 17.94
C CYS A 112 -14.84 11.69 17.52
N GLY A 113 -14.83 12.87 16.88
CA GLY A 113 -13.60 13.55 16.46
C GLY A 113 -13.16 13.16 15.03
N LEU A 114 -11.84 13.14 14.82
CA LEU A 114 -11.23 12.73 13.55
C LEU A 114 -10.94 11.23 13.54
N ALA A 115 -10.94 10.65 12.34
CA ALA A 115 -10.48 9.29 12.14
C ALA A 115 -8.97 9.18 12.35
N LEU A 116 -8.55 8.06 12.91
CA LEU A 116 -7.17 7.59 12.91
C LEU A 116 -6.95 6.70 11.66
N PRO A 117 -5.69 6.48 11.24
CA PRO A 117 -5.39 5.60 10.11
C PRO A 117 -6.14 4.27 10.21
N VAL A 118 -6.72 3.84 9.08
CA VAL A 118 -7.65 2.72 9.01
C VAL A 118 -6.97 1.46 9.58
N PRO A 119 -7.48 0.89 10.67
CA PRO A 119 -6.96 -0.35 11.23
C PRO A 119 -7.18 -1.50 10.24
N ARG A 120 -6.47 -2.61 10.44
CA ARG A 120 -6.75 -3.84 9.67
C ARG A 120 -8.24 -4.22 9.81
N PRO A 121 -8.93 -4.64 8.74
CA PRO A 121 -10.36 -4.98 8.73
C PRO A 121 -10.78 -5.93 9.87
N LEU A 122 -9.93 -6.93 10.16
CA LEU A 122 -10.18 -7.93 11.22
C LEU A 122 -9.95 -7.43 12.67
N ALA A 123 -9.59 -6.16 12.89
CA ALA A 123 -9.16 -5.67 14.21
C ALA A 123 -10.22 -5.82 15.31
N PHE A 124 -11.51 -5.76 14.99
CA PHE A 124 -12.62 -5.86 15.96
C PHE A 124 -13.54 -7.06 15.70
N GLY A 125 -13.02 -8.06 15.00
CA GLY A 125 -13.74 -9.27 14.61
C GLY A 125 -14.70 -9.03 13.45
N GLN A 126 -15.19 -10.13 12.90
CA GLN A 126 -16.08 -10.16 11.74
C GLN A 126 -17.54 -9.87 12.13
N GLY A 127 -18.28 -9.28 11.20
CA GLY A 127 -19.71 -9.08 11.28
C GLY A 127 -20.50 -10.37 11.33
N ARG A 128 -21.76 -10.25 11.72
CA ARG A 128 -22.74 -11.34 11.71
C ARG A 128 -24.03 -10.80 11.12
N GLY A 129 -24.22 -10.92 9.82
CA GLY A 129 -25.41 -10.38 9.16
C GLY A 129 -25.17 -10.08 7.68
N PRO A 130 -26.00 -9.25 7.04
CA PRO A 130 -25.72 -8.77 5.69
C PRO A 130 -24.56 -7.76 5.70
N ILE A 131 -23.80 -7.71 4.61
CA ILE A 131 -22.95 -6.56 4.28
C ILE A 131 -23.84 -5.61 3.49
N LEU A 132 -23.97 -4.36 3.94
CA LEU A 132 -25.00 -3.45 3.46
C LEU A 132 -24.46 -2.36 2.54
N LEU A 133 -23.20 -2.02 2.68
CA LEU A 133 -22.54 -1.00 1.87
C LEU A 133 -21.18 -1.53 1.43
N ASP A 134 -20.80 -1.11 0.23
CA ASP A 134 -19.61 -1.52 -0.48
C ASP A 134 -19.22 -0.41 -1.46
N ASN A 135 -17.91 -0.29 -1.71
CA ASN A 135 -17.27 0.79 -2.47
C ASN A 135 -17.81 2.15 -2.03
N VAL A 136 -17.73 2.40 -0.73
CA VAL A 136 -18.17 3.67 -0.15
C VAL A 136 -17.15 4.72 -0.50
N GLU A 137 -17.61 5.84 -1.06
CA GLU A 137 -16.72 6.89 -1.52
C GLU A 137 -17.30 8.25 -1.14
N CYS A 138 -16.73 8.82 -0.08
CA CYS A 138 -17.06 10.13 0.45
C CYS A 138 -16.10 11.20 -0.10
N GLY A 139 -16.59 12.42 -0.30
CA GLY A 139 -15.77 13.61 -0.54
C GLY A 139 -15.29 14.32 0.73
N GLY A 140 -15.58 13.77 1.91
CA GLY A 140 -15.16 14.26 3.24
C GLY A 140 -16.05 15.37 3.83
N GLN A 141 -16.98 15.92 3.06
CA GLN A 141 -17.87 17.02 3.50
C GLN A 141 -19.31 16.54 3.84
N GLU A 142 -19.60 15.26 3.64
CA GLU A 142 -20.90 14.64 3.87
C GLU A 142 -21.29 14.63 5.35
N ALA A 143 -22.54 15.01 5.65
CA ALA A 143 -23.00 15.04 7.04
C ALA A 143 -23.25 13.63 7.61
N ALA A 144 -23.43 12.63 6.74
CA ALA A 144 -23.68 11.24 7.10
C ALA A 144 -23.17 10.28 6.01
N LEU A 145 -22.76 9.07 6.41
CA LEU A 145 -22.24 8.02 5.51
C LEU A 145 -23.21 7.68 4.38
N SER A 146 -24.52 7.76 4.63
CA SER A 146 -25.55 7.49 3.61
C SER A 146 -25.64 8.51 2.48
N GLN A 147 -24.91 9.62 2.59
CA GLN A 147 -24.81 10.64 1.54
C GLN A 147 -23.62 10.39 0.61
N CYS A 148 -22.70 9.52 1.02
CA CYS A 148 -21.57 9.12 0.21
C CYS A 148 -22.03 8.23 -0.95
N ARG A 149 -21.26 8.23 -2.03
CA ARG A 149 -21.52 7.33 -3.16
C ARG A 149 -21.27 5.89 -2.71
N SER A 150 -22.07 4.95 -3.22
CA SER A 150 -21.90 3.51 -3.02
C SER A 150 -22.58 2.74 -4.16
N GLN A 151 -22.33 1.44 -4.28
CA GLN A 151 -22.97 0.55 -5.27
C GLN A 151 -24.47 0.29 -4.99
N GLY A 152 -24.98 0.75 -3.84
CA GLY A 152 -26.35 0.54 -3.39
C GLY A 152 -26.46 -0.49 -2.27
N TRP A 153 -27.61 -0.50 -1.59
CA TRP A 153 -27.80 -1.30 -0.38
C TRP A 153 -27.78 -2.81 -0.64
N GLY A 154 -26.86 -3.52 0.00
CA GLY A 154 -26.72 -4.98 -0.10
C GLY A 154 -26.17 -5.47 -1.45
N VAL A 155 -25.63 -4.57 -2.27
CA VAL A 155 -24.89 -4.90 -3.49
C VAL A 155 -23.42 -4.86 -3.14
N HIS A 156 -22.77 -6.02 -3.07
CA HIS A 156 -21.36 -6.16 -2.72
C HIS A 156 -20.79 -7.47 -3.28
N ASN A 157 -19.47 -7.51 -3.48
CA ASN A 157 -18.69 -8.72 -3.75
C ASN A 157 -17.92 -9.21 -2.52
N CYS A 158 -18.10 -8.55 -1.37
CA CYS A 158 -17.27 -8.77 -0.18
C CYS A 158 -17.79 -9.89 0.74
N PHE A 159 -16.90 -10.32 1.64
CA PHE A 159 -17.11 -11.22 2.75
C PHE A 159 -16.78 -10.50 4.08
N HIS A 160 -17.18 -11.07 5.23
CA HIS A 160 -17.02 -10.38 6.52
C HIS A 160 -15.57 -10.18 6.99
N TYR A 161 -14.56 -10.78 6.33
CA TYR A 161 -13.18 -10.45 6.62
C TYR A 161 -12.76 -9.08 6.02
N GLU A 162 -13.53 -8.58 5.05
CA GLU A 162 -13.48 -7.24 4.44
C GLU A 162 -14.37 -6.24 5.19
N ASP A 163 -14.88 -6.59 6.38
CA ASP A 163 -15.65 -5.62 7.16
C ASP A 163 -14.74 -4.50 7.68
N VAL A 164 -15.14 -3.25 7.42
CA VAL A 164 -14.42 -2.06 7.86
C VAL A 164 -14.36 -1.94 9.38
N ALA A 165 -13.20 -1.54 9.87
CA ALA A 165 -12.98 -1.08 11.23
C ALA A 165 -12.67 0.43 11.25
N VAL A 166 -13.31 1.16 12.17
CA VAL A 166 -13.12 2.61 12.34
C VAL A 166 -12.57 2.89 13.73
N LEU A 167 -11.51 3.69 13.80
CA LEU A 167 -11.02 4.29 15.04
C LEU A 167 -11.14 5.80 14.94
N CYS A 168 -11.83 6.40 15.90
CA CYS A 168 -11.83 7.84 16.08
C CYS A 168 -11.00 8.22 17.30
N ASP A 169 -10.47 9.44 17.26
CA ASP A 169 -9.78 10.04 18.40
C ASP A 169 -10.75 10.82 19.30
N GLU A 170 -10.95 10.33 20.52
CA GLU A 170 -11.88 10.91 21.50
C GLU A 170 -11.28 12.15 22.19
N PHE A 171 -11.01 13.24 21.45
CA PHE A 171 -10.69 14.53 22.05
C PHE A 171 -11.81 15.58 21.87
N LEU A 172 -12.51 15.73 23.01
CA LEU A 172 -13.26 16.86 23.57
C LEU A 172 -14.49 17.47 22.83
N PRO A 173 -15.58 17.71 23.60
CA PRO A 173 -16.89 18.12 23.09
C PRO A 173 -16.89 19.59 22.67
N THR A 174 -17.04 19.86 21.38
CA THR A 174 -17.46 21.18 20.89
C THR A 174 -18.97 21.24 20.75
N GLN A 175 -19.51 22.30 21.34
CA GLN A 175 -20.91 22.67 21.41
C GLN A 175 -21.63 22.62 20.05
N PRO A 176 -22.97 22.45 20.03
CA PRO A 176 -23.75 22.34 18.79
C PRO A 176 -23.55 23.54 17.85
N PRO A 177 -23.70 23.35 16.53
CA PRO A 177 -23.33 24.34 15.53
C PRO A 177 -24.34 25.48 15.54
N THR A 178 -24.05 26.57 16.24
CA THR A 178 -24.77 27.82 16.02
C THR A 178 -24.24 28.47 14.75
N ARG A 179 -24.97 28.22 13.66
CA ARG A 179 -24.91 28.95 12.39
C ARG A 179 -24.75 30.46 12.62
N LYS A 180 -23.53 30.97 12.41
CA LYS A 180 -23.29 32.40 12.20
C LYS A 180 -22.20 32.60 11.16
N VAL A 181 -22.66 32.84 9.93
CA VAL A 181 -21.92 33.57 8.90
C VAL A 181 -21.52 34.91 9.50
N PHE A 182 -20.22 35.19 9.64
CA PHE A 182 -19.74 36.56 9.84
C PHE A 182 -18.44 36.80 9.08
N THR A 183 -18.59 37.58 8.02
CA THR A 183 -17.58 38.54 7.60
C THR A 183 -17.30 39.51 8.75
N SER A 184 -16.02 39.77 9.06
CA SER A 184 -15.47 41.08 9.47
C SER A 184 -14.24 40.96 10.38
N ARG A 185 -13.20 41.70 9.98
CA ARG A 185 -12.04 42.18 10.75
C ARG A 185 -12.34 42.47 12.22
N VAL A 186 -11.52 41.93 13.14
CA VAL A 186 -11.17 42.52 14.46
C VAL A 186 -9.70 42.13 14.82
N PRO A 187 -8.91 43.02 15.49
CA PRO A 187 -7.44 42.94 15.64
C PRO A 187 -6.93 41.97 16.74
N PRO A 188 -5.59 41.78 16.87
CA PRO A 188 -5.02 40.66 17.62
C PRO A 188 -4.97 40.92 19.13
N THR A 189 -5.48 39.96 19.90
CA THR A 189 -5.12 39.78 21.31
C THR A 189 -4.32 38.49 21.45
N THR A 190 -3.08 38.66 21.88
CA THR A 190 -2.11 37.61 22.21
C THR A 190 -2.61 36.71 23.34
N PRO A 191 -2.27 35.41 23.25
CA PRO A 191 -1.77 34.70 24.42
C PRO A 191 -0.41 34.03 24.14
N GLN A 192 0.51 34.20 25.08
CA GLN A 192 1.83 33.59 25.14
C GLN A 192 1.74 32.21 25.85
N HIS A 193 1.80 31.12 25.08
CA HIS A 193 2.53 29.90 25.47
C HIS A 193 2.83 29.05 24.22
N GLY A 194 3.94 29.37 23.55
CA GLY A 194 4.88 28.38 23.04
C GLY A 194 4.51 27.41 21.91
N LYS A 195 3.37 27.54 21.23
CA LYS A 195 3.17 27.26 19.78
C LYS A 195 1.69 27.47 19.45
N GLY A 196 1.43 28.41 18.55
CA GLY A 196 0.07 28.72 18.11
C GLY A 196 -0.44 27.67 17.12
N GLU A 197 -1.76 27.54 17.07
CA GLU A 197 -2.50 26.84 16.01
C GLU A 197 -1.90 27.08 14.61
N GLY A 198 -1.65 26.02 13.85
CA GLY A 198 -0.99 26.08 12.53
C GLY A 198 0.54 26.24 12.56
N SER A 199 1.20 26.02 13.69
CA SER A 199 2.68 25.97 13.78
C SER A 199 3.24 24.77 13.02
N VAL A 200 4.36 24.95 12.31
CA VAL A 200 5.04 23.89 11.55
C VAL A 200 6.35 23.49 12.24
N ARG A 201 6.81 22.24 12.04
CA ARG A 201 8.17 21.77 12.36
C ARG A 201 8.67 20.79 11.29
N LEU A 202 9.99 20.65 11.17
CA LEU A 202 10.63 19.67 10.30
C LEU A 202 11.27 18.56 11.14
N VAL A 203 10.99 17.30 10.78
CA VAL A 203 11.44 16.10 11.53
C VAL A 203 12.19 15.15 10.59
N GLY A 204 13.18 14.40 11.10
CA GLY A 204 13.89 13.37 10.31
C GLY A 204 15.01 13.87 9.40
N GLY A 205 15.19 15.19 9.26
CA GLY A 205 16.33 15.77 8.55
C GLY A 205 17.60 15.91 9.38
N THR A 206 18.74 16.16 8.72
CA THR A 206 20.05 16.34 9.37
C THR A 206 20.22 17.69 10.06
N GLY A 207 19.25 18.59 9.93
CA GLY A 207 19.25 19.93 10.53
C GLY A 207 17.84 20.52 10.65
N PRO A 208 17.68 21.66 11.32
CA PRO A 208 16.36 22.23 11.65
C PRO A 208 15.59 22.80 10.46
N CYS A 209 16.25 22.98 9.32
CA CYS A 209 15.68 23.57 8.11
C CYS A 209 15.51 22.54 6.97
N GLN A 210 15.44 21.26 7.33
CA GLN A 210 15.08 20.19 6.41
C GLN A 210 14.39 19.05 7.16
N GLY A 211 13.44 18.39 6.52
CA GLY A 211 12.75 17.25 7.13
C GLY A 211 11.33 17.08 6.60
N ARG A 212 10.66 16.06 7.11
CA ARG A 212 9.21 15.84 6.98
C ARG A 212 8.47 16.99 7.63
N VAL A 213 7.46 17.52 6.94
CA VAL A 213 6.62 18.61 7.42
C VAL A 213 5.59 18.06 8.39
N GLU A 214 5.59 18.57 9.61
CA GLU A 214 4.54 18.34 10.58
C GLU A 214 3.91 19.68 10.98
N ILE A 215 2.58 19.70 11.11
CA ILE A 215 1.79 20.87 11.48
C ILE A 215 1.00 20.61 12.76
N LEU A 216 0.79 21.65 13.56
CA LEU A 216 0.05 21.61 14.82
C LEU A 216 -1.39 22.07 14.60
N HIS A 217 -2.36 21.19 14.84
CA HIS A 217 -3.79 21.51 14.83
C HIS A 217 -4.47 20.98 16.09
N GLY A 218 -5.26 21.81 16.78
CA GLY A 218 -6.04 21.36 17.94
C GLY A 218 -5.20 20.83 19.10
N GLY A 219 -3.92 21.23 19.19
CA GLY A 219 -2.96 20.75 20.18
C GLY A 219 -2.22 19.46 19.81
N LEU A 220 -2.50 18.86 18.64
CA LEU A 220 -1.86 17.65 18.13
C LEU A 220 -0.94 17.94 16.94
N TRP A 221 0.20 17.27 16.90
CA TRP A 221 1.05 17.25 15.72
C TRP A 221 0.60 16.14 14.78
N GLY A 222 0.56 16.47 13.50
CA GLY A 222 0.41 15.49 12.43
C GLY A 222 1.16 15.93 11.19
N THR A 223 1.25 15.01 10.24
CA THR A 223 2.00 15.20 8.99
C THR A 223 1.15 15.91 7.94
N VAL A 224 1.75 16.16 6.78
CA VAL A 224 1.12 16.76 5.61
C VAL A 224 1.30 15.77 4.48
N CYS A 225 0.26 15.47 3.72
CA CYS A 225 0.36 14.63 2.54
C CYS A 225 1.07 15.37 1.39
N ASP A 226 1.75 14.62 0.53
CA ASP A 226 2.45 15.13 -0.63
C ASP A 226 1.63 15.17 -1.93
N ASP A 227 0.37 14.77 -1.89
CA ASP A 227 -0.58 15.03 -2.97
C ASP A 227 -0.71 16.55 -3.23
N ASP A 228 -0.55 16.92 -4.49
CA ASP A 228 -0.39 18.30 -4.97
C ASP A 228 0.73 19.12 -4.30
N TRP A 229 1.65 18.50 -3.54
CA TRP A 229 2.71 19.19 -2.81
C TRP A 229 3.84 19.66 -3.70
N GLY A 230 4.04 20.98 -3.72
CA GLY A 230 5.00 21.64 -4.60
C GLY A 230 5.97 22.59 -3.89
N LEU A 231 6.89 23.13 -4.69
CA LEU A 231 7.84 24.16 -4.26
C LEU A 231 7.17 25.39 -3.60
N PRO A 232 6.00 25.89 -4.06
CA PRO A 232 5.29 26.98 -3.38
C PRO A 232 4.91 26.64 -1.93
N ASP A 233 4.47 25.41 -1.67
CA ASP A 233 4.06 24.95 -0.33
C ASP A 233 5.26 24.84 0.61
N ALA A 234 6.33 24.20 0.12
CA ALA A 234 7.60 24.14 0.82
C ALA A 234 8.18 25.55 1.07
N ALA A 235 7.99 26.51 0.16
CA ALA A 235 8.43 27.89 0.36
C ALA A 235 7.69 28.59 1.50
N VAL A 236 6.37 28.35 1.65
CA VAL A 236 5.60 28.82 2.81
C VAL A 236 6.14 28.20 4.10
N VAL A 237 6.43 26.90 4.12
CA VAL A 237 7.04 26.22 5.28
C VAL A 237 8.39 26.83 5.64
N CYS A 238 9.30 26.95 4.67
CA CYS A 238 10.64 27.50 4.89
C CYS A 238 10.59 28.94 5.39
N ARG A 239 9.69 29.77 4.86
CA ARG A 239 9.49 31.14 5.33
C ARG A 239 8.87 31.18 6.72
N GLN A 240 7.86 30.35 7.00
CA GLN A 240 7.20 30.28 8.30
C GLN A 240 8.18 29.89 9.42
N LEU A 241 9.16 29.04 9.12
CA LEU A 241 10.22 28.62 10.04
C LEU A 241 11.40 29.60 10.13
N GLY A 242 11.45 30.63 9.27
CA GLY A 242 12.60 31.53 9.18
C GLY A 242 13.85 30.89 8.57
N CYS A 243 13.68 29.80 7.81
CA CYS A 243 14.74 29.00 7.20
C CYS A 243 15.14 29.48 5.80
N GLY A 244 14.66 30.64 5.34
CA GLY A 244 14.99 31.20 4.03
C GLY A 244 14.09 30.67 2.91
N THR A 245 14.66 30.48 1.72
CA THR A 245 13.94 30.01 0.52
C THR A 245 13.87 28.49 0.46
N ALA A 246 12.81 27.91 -0.09
CA ALA A 246 12.77 26.47 -0.37
C ALA A 246 13.73 26.11 -1.51
N LEU A 247 14.48 25.03 -1.33
CA LEU A 247 15.30 24.37 -2.35
C LEU A 247 14.58 23.19 -2.98
N ALA A 248 13.79 22.46 -2.19
CA ALA A 248 12.97 21.35 -2.67
C ALA A 248 11.73 21.15 -1.80
N ALA A 249 10.65 20.75 -2.46
CA ALA A 249 9.53 20.04 -1.87
C ALA A 249 9.80 18.55 -2.09
N THR A 250 9.87 17.76 -1.01
CA THR A 250 10.13 16.33 -1.10
C THR A 250 8.85 15.56 -0.86
N THR A 251 8.65 14.48 -1.60
CA THR A 251 7.49 13.58 -1.52
C THR A 251 7.93 12.20 -1.03
N ASN A 252 7.02 11.25 -1.03
CA ASN A 252 7.13 9.84 -0.71
C ASN A 252 7.85 9.56 0.61
N ALA A 253 7.50 10.33 1.65
CA ALA A 253 8.11 10.22 2.97
C ALA A 253 9.65 10.23 2.94
N PHE A 254 10.25 11.05 2.06
CA PHE A 254 11.72 11.11 1.84
C PHE A 254 12.54 11.22 3.14
N PHE A 255 12.04 11.96 4.14
CA PHE A 255 12.68 12.13 5.45
C PHE A 255 12.24 11.09 6.50
N GLY A 256 11.68 9.98 6.02
CA GLY A 256 11.05 8.93 6.80
C GLY A 256 9.58 9.22 7.10
N TYR A 257 8.88 8.14 7.41
CA TYR A 257 7.48 8.10 7.79
C TYR A 257 7.26 8.89 9.09
N GLY A 258 6.16 9.62 9.13
CA GLY A 258 5.56 10.10 10.34
C GLY A 258 4.75 9.01 11.03
N THR A 259 4.06 9.45 12.07
CA THR A 259 3.21 8.59 12.89
C THR A 259 2.03 9.42 13.37
N GLY A 260 0.86 8.81 13.49
CA GLY A 260 -0.33 9.47 14.01
C GLY A 260 -1.21 10.00 12.89
N HIS A 261 -1.58 11.28 12.96
CA HIS A 261 -2.50 11.90 12.01
C HIS A 261 -1.76 12.51 10.82
N ILE A 262 -2.33 12.41 9.63
CA ILE A 262 -2.04 13.32 8.53
C ILE A 262 -3.10 14.42 8.60
N LEU A 263 -2.68 15.67 8.71
CA LEU A 263 -3.57 16.79 9.05
C LEU A 263 -3.94 17.67 7.86
N LEU A 264 -3.14 17.65 6.80
CA LEU A 264 -3.39 18.41 5.59
C LEU A 264 -3.10 17.55 4.37
N ASP A 265 -3.89 17.75 3.33
CA ASP A 265 -3.81 17.07 2.04
C ASP A 265 -4.28 18.02 0.92
N ASN A 266 -3.80 17.75 -0.30
CA ASN A 266 -3.86 18.61 -1.49
C ASN A 266 -3.52 20.07 -1.13
N VAL A 267 -2.40 20.25 -0.43
CA VAL A 267 -1.98 21.59 -0.02
C VAL A 267 -1.57 22.36 -1.26
N HIS A 268 -2.26 23.46 -1.51
CA HIS A 268 -2.03 24.29 -2.69
C HIS A 268 -1.85 25.75 -2.27
N CYS A 269 -0.60 26.15 -2.10
CA CYS A 269 -0.17 27.51 -1.81
C CYS A 269 0.20 28.25 -3.11
N GLU A 270 -0.11 29.55 -3.17
CA GLU A 270 0.44 30.48 -4.16
C GLU A 270 1.89 30.91 -3.80
N GLY A 271 2.32 30.69 -2.56
CA GLY A 271 3.66 30.99 -2.02
C GLY A 271 3.72 32.25 -1.16
N GLY A 272 2.68 33.09 -1.20
CA GLY A 272 2.56 34.36 -0.45
C GLY A 272 1.95 34.23 0.95
N GLU A 273 1.39 33.06 1.28
CA GLU A 273 0.62 32.81 2.48
C GLU A 273 1.46 32.94 3.76
N PRO A 274 0.95 33.55 4.85
CA PRO A 274 1.76 33.78 6.04
C PRO A 274 2.12 32.50 6.82
N ARG A 275 1.39 31.40 6.57
CA ARG A 275 1.57 30.08 7.22
C ARG A 275 0.92 29.00 6.37
N LEU A 276 1.38 27.76 6.52
CA LEU A 276 0.88 26.60 5.76
C LEU A 276 -0.62 26.38 5.97
N ALA A 277 -1.11 26.56 7.20
CA ALA A 277 -2.53 26.49 7.56
C ALA A 277 -3.45 27.52 6.87
N ALA A 278 -2.89 28.45 6.09
CA ALA A 278 -3.66 29.44 5.32
C ALA A 278 -3.75 29.10 3.82
N CYS A 279 -3.04 28.07 3.37
CA CYS A 279 -3.14 27.58 2.00
C CYS A 279 -4.44 26.79 1.79
N LEU A 280 -4.86 26.66 0.54
CA LEU A 280 -5.96 25.78 0.19
C LEU A 280 -5.57 24.33 0.50
N SER A 281 -6.51 23.54 1.02
CA SER A 281 -6.38 22.10 1.29
C SER A 281 -7.77 21.49 1.35
N LEU A 282 -7.87 20.15 1.41
CA LEU A 282 -9.14 19.44 1.60
C LEU A 282 -9.81 19.69 2.97
N GLY A 283 -9.06 20.24 3.91
CA GLY A 283 -9.49 20.51 5.29
C GLY A 283 -8.73 19.65 6.31
N TRP A 284 -8.88 20.00 7.59
CA TRP A 284 -8.12 19.36 8.66
C TRP A 284 -8.45 17.88 8.82
N GLY A 285 -7.44 17.02 8.67
CA GLY A 285 -7.56 15.58 8.79
C GLY A 285 -8.34 14.91 7.66
N VAL A 286 -8.74 15.66 6.63
CA VAL A 286 -9.37 15.10 5.42
C VAL A 286 -8.25 14.81 4.43
N HIS A 287 -7.98 13.53 4.24
CA HIS A 287 -6.96 13.03 3.33
C HIS A 287 -7.30 11.61 2.93
N ASN A 288 -6.82 11.13 1.78
CA ASN A 288 -6.82 9.70 1.42
C ASN A 288 -5.42 9.07 1.60
N CYS A 289 -4.44 9.88 2.00
CA CYS A 289 -3.05 9.45 2.07
C CYS A 289 -2.70 8.54 3.25
N GLY A 290 -1.63 7.76 3.09
CA GLY A 290 -0.90 7.11 4.16
C GLY A 290 0.43 7.81 4.48
N HIS A 291 1.11 7.40 5.56
CA HIS A 291 2.40 8.02 5.94
C HIS A 291 3.56 7.76 4.96
N HIS A 292 3.34 6.95 3.92
CA HIS A 292 4.28 6.81 2.80
C HIS A 292 4.27 8.06 1.91
N GLU A 293 3.20 8.85 1.97
CA GLU A 293 2.99 10.10 1.22
C GLU A 293 3.26 11.33 2.12
N ASP A 294 4.02 11.17 3.21
CA ASP A 294 4.32 12.31 4.08
C ASP A 294 5.27 13.30 3.38
N ALA A 295 4.76 14.51 3.11
CA ALA A 295 5.49 15.61 2.53
C ALA A 295 6.66 16.09 3.39
N GLY A 296 7.71 16.56 2.72
CA GLY A 296 8.89 17.17 3.33
C GLY A 296 9.32 18.46 2.64
N ALA A 297 10.22 19.18 3.30
CA ALA A 297 10.80 20.41 2.79
C ALA A 297 12.30 20.46 3.03
N LEU A 298 13.04 21.02 2.08
CA LEU A 298 14.45 21.33 2.16
C LEU A 298 14.64 22.83 1.94
N CYS A 299 15.13 23.56 2.95
CA CYS A 299 15.30 25.01 2.87
C CYS A 299 16.77 25.42 2.69
N ALA A 300 16.99 26.53 1.98
CA ALA A 300 18.29 27.18 1.89
C ALA A 300 18.56 27.94 3.18
N VAL A 301 19.35 27.35 4.07
CA VAL A 301 19.87 28.08 5.23
C VAL A 301 20.75 29.22 4.72
N LEU A 302 20.20 30.42 4.64
CA LEU A 302 20.99 31.62 4.42
C LEU A 302 21.85 31.80 5.66
N GLY A 303 23.11 31.36 5.58
CA GLY A 303 24.14 31.80 6.51
C GLY A 303 24.13 33.32 6.54
N LEU A 304 24.05 33.90 7.74
CA LEU A 304 24.25 35.33 7.96
C LEU A 304 25.45 35.80 7.12
N PRO A 305 25.32 36.85 6.29
CA PRO A 305 26.44 37.29 5.46
C PRO A 305 27.50 37.90 6.36
N THR A 306 28.59 37.17 6.58
CA THR A 306 29.84 37.76 7.06
C THR A 306 30.30 38.72 5.97
N LEU A 307 30.14 40.02 6.21
CA LEU A 307 30.72 41.07 5.39
C LEU A 307 32.24 40.90 5.43
N THR A 308 32.80 40.22 4.43
CA THR A 308 34.22 40.26 4.15
C THR A 308 34.41 40.83 2.75
N ALA A 309 35.08 41.98 2.76
CA ALA A 309 35.29 42.87 1.64
C ALA A 309 36.02 42.20 0.46
N LEU A 310 35.66 42.65 -0.74
CA LEU A 310 36.42 42.46 -1.98
C LEU A 310 37.84 43.01 -1.86
N PRO A 311 38.82 42.37 -2.52
CA PRO A 311 39.87 43.09 -3.22
C PRO A 311 39.96 42.70 -4.70
N PRO A 312 40.71 43.45 -5.53
CA PRO A 312 40.23 43.90 -6.82
C PRO A 312 40.75 43.12 -8.05
N LEU A 313 40.02 43.37 -9.13
CA LEU A 313 40.24 43.16 -10.56
C LEU A 313 41.72 43.06 -11.04
N ALA A 314 42.03 41.99 -11.79
CA ALA A 314 43.11 41.96 -12.77
C ALA A 314 42.81 40.96 -13.93
N THR A 315 42.42 41.53 -15.07
CA THR A 315 42.80 41.21 -16.47
C THR A 315 42.96 39.75 -16.96
N ARG A 316 42.00 39.33 -17.81
CA ARG A 316 42.13 38.90 -19.22
C ARG A 316 43.38 38.08 -19.65
N GLU A 317 43.16 36.84 -20.12
CA GLU A 317 43.42 36.33 -21.51
C GLU A 317 43.40 34.79 -21.60
N ASP A 318 42.33 34.26 -22.19
CA ASP A 318 42.26 33.35 -23.35
C ASP A 318 43.39 32.36 -23.74
N TRP A 319 42.97 31.09 -23.88
CA TRP A 319 43.30 30.07 -24.91
C TRP A 319 44.16 28.82 -24.57
N ALA A 320 43.46 27.69 -24.72
CA ALA A 320 43.81 26.51 -25.53
C ALA A 320 44.85 25.47 -25.07
N TRP A 321 44.32 24.24 -25.04
CA TRP A 321 44.91 22.89 -24.99
C TRP A 321 46.19 22.66 -25.81
N HIS A 322 47.13 21.85 -25.29
CA HIS A 322 47.43 20.47 -25.75
C HIS A 322 48.67 19.84 -25.04
N THR A 323 48.50 18.56 -24.66
CA THR A 323 49.44 17.39 -24.64
C THR A 323 50.62 17.25 -23.63
N GLU A 324 50.47 16.30 -22.68
CA GLU A 324 51.33 15.12 -22.25
C GLU A 324 52.86 15.31 -21.98
N PRO A 325 53.62 14.43 -21.24
CA PRO A 325 53.33 13.08 -20.67
C PRO A 325 53.89 12.78 -19.23
N GLU A 326 53.63 11.55 -18.77
CA GLU A 326 54.29 10.67 -17.75
C GLU A 326 55.50 11.16 -16.92
N ALA A 327 55.48 10.89 -15.59
CA ALA A 327 56.49 10.06 -14.89
C ALA A 327 56.33 10.04 -13.34
N THR A 328 56.20 8.83 -12.80
CA THR A 328 56.80 8.25 -11.57
C THR A 328 57.07 9.10 -10.31
N GLY A 329 56.65 8.60 -9.13
CA GLY A 329 57.22 9.06 -7.84
C GLY A 329 56.46 8.70 -6.56
N VAL A 330 56.89 7.60 -5.94
CA VAL A 330 56.57 7.00 -4.64
C VAL A 330 56.40 7.96 -3.43
N GLY A 331 55.31 7.80 -2.68
CA GLY A 331 55.26 7.56 -1.22
C GLY A 331 55.52 8.69 -0.20
N ALA A 332 54.45 9.20 0.44
CA ALA A 332 54.43 9.59 1.87
C ALA A 332 52.98 9.87 2.38
N LEU A 333 52.65 9.36 3.57
CA LEU A 333 51.51 9.75 4.45
C LEU A 333 52.03 9.64 5.90
N PRO A 334 51.37 10.19 6.93
CA PRO A 334 50.56 11.42 7.01
C PRO A 334 50.83 12.22 8.31
N SER A 335 50.53 13.52 8.35
CA SER A 335 50.33 14.26 9.61
C SER A 335 49.36 15.44 9.46
N ARG A 336 48.12 15.21 9.91
CA ARG A 336 47.24 16.06 10.74
C ARG A 336 47.41 17.60 10.64
N GLU A 337 46.51 18.26 9.90
CA GLU A 337 45.59 19.34 10.34
C GLU A 337 45.02 20.13 9.14
N MET A 338 43.78 20.60 9.32
CA MET A 338 42.97 21.50 8.46
C MET A 338 42.14 20.86 7.33
N ALA A 339 40.87 20.60 7.64
CA ALA A 339 39.79 20.54 6.65
C ALA A 339 38.58 21.33 7.15
N LEU A 340 38.60 22.64 6.94
CA LEU A 340 37.44 23.52 6.88
C LEU A 340 37.43 24.13 5.47
N PHE A 341 36.40 23.77 4.71
CA PHE A 341 35.92 24.36 3.45
C PHE A 341 36.91 24.62 2.30
N THR A 342 36.78 23.84 1.23
CA THR A 342 36.42 24.44 -0.07
C THR A 342 35.70 23.43 -0.97
N THR A 343 34.62 23.93 -1.56
CA THR A 343 33.72 23.31 -2.52
C THR A 343 34.35 23.15 -3.90
N ALA A 344 33.81 22.19 -4.67
CA ALA A 344 33.94 22.03 -6.12
C ALA A 344 35.29 21.52 -6.66
N THR A 345 35.52 20.23 -6.44
CA THR A 345 36.01 19.21 -7.39
C THR A 345 36.16 17.91 -6.57
N TRP A 346 36.24 16.74 -7.20
CA TRP A 346 36.19 15.39 -6.58
C TRP A 346 34.80 14.75 -6.48
N ALA A 347 34.15 14.62 -7.64
CA ALA A 347 33.45 13.38 -7.96
C ALA A 347 34.50 12.29 -8.26
N ALA A 348 34.93 11.53 -7.26
CA ALA A 348 35.66 10.29 -7.45
C ALA A 348 35.47 9.37 -6.23
N GLY A 349 34.60 8.37 -6.36
CA GLY A 349 34.67 7.15 -5.54
C GLY A 349 33.79 7.05 -4.29
N LYS A 350 32.49 7.41 -4.35
CA LYS A 350 31.50 6.79 -3.43
C LYS A 350 30.83 5.64 -4.18
N LYS A 351 30.97 4.41 -3.66
CA LYS A 351 30.38 3.19 -4.23
C LYS A 351 28.85 3.23 -4.09
N SER A 352 28.16 3.88 -5.02
CA SER A 352 26.71 3.67 -5.24
C SER A 352 26.49 2.28 -5.84
N GLY A 353 25.37 1.64 -5.49
CA GLY A 353 25.05 0.27 -5.94
C GLY A 353 25.75 -0.81 -5.12
N ARG A 354 25.65 -0.71 -3.78
CA ARG A 354 25.92 -1.84 -2.88
C ARG A 354 24.59 -2.35 -2.37
N LEU A 355 24.42 -3.67 -2.37
CA LEU A 355 23.21 -4.34 -1.91
C LEU A 355 23.44 -5.09 -0.59
N ARG A 356 22.39 -5.19 0.24
CA ARG A 356 22.33 -6.06 1.42
C ARG A 356 20.94 -6.68 1.56
N LEU A 357 20.87 -7.84 2.22
CA LEU A 357 19.63 -8.49 2.62
C LEU A 357 19.43 -8.33 4.13
N VAL A 358 18.25 -7.84 4.55
CA VAL A 358 17.96 -7.50 5.96
C VAL A 358 16.69 -8.19 6.45
N GLY A 359 16.65 -8.58 7.72
CA GLY A 359 15.43 -9.07 8.38
C GLY A 359 15.08 -10.54 8.13
N GLY A 360 15.82 -11.24 7.25
CA GLY A 360 15.62 -12.67 7.03
C GLY A 360 16.47 -13.59 7.92
N PRO A 361 16.13 -14.90 7.94
CA PRO A 361 16.90 -15.89 8.70
C PRO A 361 18.22 -16.20 7.98
N GLY A 362 19.26 -15.47 8.37
CA GLY A 362 20.62 -15.59 7.84
C GLY A 362 20.99 -14.50 6.83
N PRO A 363 22.24 -14.50 6.32
CA PRO A 363 22.75 -13.40 5.48
C PRO A 363 22.25 -13.43 4.03
N CYS A 364 21.66 -14.55 3.59
CA CYS A 364 21.28 -14.78 2.19
C CYS A 364 19.76 -14.86 1.97
N ARG A 365 19.00 -14.26 2.90
CA ARG A 365 17.55 -14.11 2.83
C ARG A 365 17.21 -12.78 3.48
N GLY A 366 16.33 -12.00 2.88
CA GLY A 366 15.90 -10.74 3.49
C GLY A 366 15.32 -9.74 2.52
N ARG A 367 14.82 -8.64 3.09
CA ARG A 367 14.46 -7.42 2.38
C ARG A 367 15.68 -6.88 1.64
N VAL A 368 15.49 -6.51 0.39
CA VAL A 368 16.54 -5.97 -0.47
C VAL A 368 16.70 -4.49 -0.16
N GLU A 369 17.91 -4.11 0.27
CA GLU A 369 18.26 -2.71 0.46
C GLU A 369 19.49 -2.36 -0.37
N VAL A 370 19.44 -1.20 -1.02
CA VAL A 370 20.52 -0.67 -1.85
C VAL A 370 21.08 0.61 -1.24
N MET A 371 22.37 0.87 -1.50
CA MET A 371 23.03 2.09 -1.05
C MET A 371 23.19 3.09 -2.17
N TYR A 372 22.68 4.30 -1.94
CA TYR A 372 22.78 5.45 -2.83
C TYR A 372 23.16 6.71 -2.05
N ALA A 373 24.05 7.52 -2.62
CA ALA A 373 24.54 8.78 -2.02
C ALA A 373 25.07 8.69 -0.56
N GLY A 374 25.41 7.48 -0.08
CA GLY A 374 25.89 7.23 1.27
C GLY A 374 24.80 6.87 2.30
N GLY A 375 23.54 6.76 1.87
CA GLY A 375 22.43 6.24 2.66
C GLY A 375 21.95 4.88 2.15
N TRP A 376 21.36 4.08 3.04
CA TRP A 376 20.63 2.86 2.67
C TRP A 376 19.15 3.19 2.48
N GLY A 377 18.53 2.51 1.54
CA GLY A 377 17.09 2.53 1.35
C GLY A 377 16.60 1.25 0.70
N THR A 378 15.30 1.09 0.63
CA THR A 378 14.63 -0.15 0.21
C THR A 378 14.36 -0.16 -1.29
N VAL A 379 13.83 -1.26 -1.79
CA VAL A 379 13.43 -1.45 -3.18
C VAL A 379 11.94 -1.80 -3.17
N CYS A 380 11.15 -1.18 -4.04
CA CYS A 380 9.73 -1.51 -4.18
C CYS A 380 9.54 -2.87 -4.86
N ASP A 381 8.46 -3.57 -4.52
CA ASP A 381 8.06 -4.83 -5.12
C ASP A 381 7.18 -4.69 -6.38
N ASP A 382 6.91 -3.46 -6.82
CA ASP A 382 6.33 -3.18 -8.14
C ASP A 382 7.28 -3.64 -9.24
N ASP A 383 6.72 -4.46 -10.13
CA ASP A 383 7.43 -5.25 -11.16
C ASP A 383 8.55 -6.17 -10.64
N TRP A 384 8.73 -6.32 -9.33
CA TRP A 384 9.79 -7.13 -8.73
C TRP A 384 9.57 -8.63 -8.95
N ASP A 385 10.45 -9.22 -9.76
CA ASP A 385 10.33 -10.60 -10.19
C ASP A 385 11.59 -11.45 -9.92
N PHE A 386 11.56 -12.70 -10.41
CA PHE A 386 12.66 -13.64 -10.21
C PHE A 386 13.98 -13.19 -10.89
N ALA A 387 13.91 -12.50 -12.03
CA ALA A 387 15.08 -11.97 -12.70
C ALA A 387 15.75 -10.88 -11.86
N ASP A 388 14.97 -10.04 -11.17
CA ASP A 388 15.49 -9.03 -10.25
C ASP A 388 16.13 -9.67 -9.02
N ALA A 389 15.43 -10.62 -8.39
CA ALA A 389 15.98 -11.36 -7.26
C ALA A 389 17.25 -12.14 -7.65
N ARG A 390 17.36 -12.63 -8.89
CA ARG A 390 18.58 -13.26 -9.41
C ARG A 390 19.76 -12.30 -9.43
N VAL A 391 19.55 -11.05 -9.84
CA VAL A 391 20.58 -10.00 -9.78
C VAL A 391 20.91 -9.68 -8.32
N ALA A 392 19.90 -9.49 -7.48
CA ALA A 392 20.09 -9.18 -6.06
C ALA A 392 20.89 -10.26 -5.32
N CYS A 393 20.53 -11.54 -5.49
CA CYS A 393 21.24 -12.66 -4.87
C CYS A 393 22.68 -12.79 -5.37
N ARG A 394 22.93 -12.56 -6.67
CA ARG A 394 24.27 -12.54 -7.24
C ARG A 394 25.09 -11.38 -6.67
N GLU A 395 24.52 -10.17 -6.63
CA GLU A 395 25.19 -8.97 -6.11
C GLU A 395 25.50 -9.10 -4.61
N ALA A 396 24.60 -9.73 -3.84
CA ALA A 396 24.79 -10.04 -2.43
C ALA A 396 25.89 -11.11 -2.18
N GLY A 397 26.35 -11.81 -3.23
CA GLY A 397 27.30 -12.92 -3.08
C GLY A 397 26.68 -14.19 -2.48
N CYS A 398 25.37 -14.36 -2.63
CA CYS A 398 24.59 -15.40 -1.98
C CYS A 398 24.22 -16.58 -2.89
N GLY A 399 24.80 -16.65 -4.09
CA GLY A 399 24.53 -17.71 -5.06
C GLY A 399 23.24 -17.48 -5.85
N PRO A 400 22.67 -18.54 -6.46
CA PRO A 400 21.42 -18.46 -7.19
C PRO A 400 20.24 -17.97 -6.34
N ALA A 401 19.34 -17.22 -6.96
CA ALA A 401 18.04 -16.92 -6.37
C ALA A 401 17.16 -18.18 -6.32
N LEU A 402 16.47 -18.32 -5.20
CA LEU A 402 15.42 -19.31 -4.97
C LEU A 402 14.03 -18.68 -5.12
N GLY A 403 13.90 -17.37 -4.92
CA GLY A 403 12.64 -16.64 -5.08
C GLY A 403 12.77 -15.13 -4.85
N ALA A 404 11.81 -14.39 -5.39
CA ALA A 404 11.62 -12.95 -5.23
C ALA A 404 10.39 -12.71 -4.35
N THR A 405 10.53 -12.10 -3.18
CA THR A 405 9.41 -11.85 -2.26
C THR A 405 8.99 -10.38 -2.31
N GLY A 406 7.71 -10.09 -2.05
CA GLY A 406 7.18 -8.73 -1.97
C GLY A 406 6.54 -8.43 -0.62
N LEU A 407 5.70 -7.40 -0.58
CA LEU A 407 4.81 -7.03 0.51
C LEU A 407 5.49 -6.93 1.89
N GLY A 408 6.77 -6.56 1.91
CA GLY A 408 7.55 -6.46 3.15
C GLY A 408 7.67 -7.80 3.88
N HIS A 409 7.72 -8.94 3.18
CA HIS A 409 7.79 -10.30 3.74
C HIS A 409 8.87 -10.46 4.85
N PHE A 410 10.00 -9.76 4.75
CA PHE A 410 11.07 -9.76 5.75
C PHE A 410 11.00 -8.58 6.73
N GLY A 411 9.80 -8.05 6.91
CA GLY A 411 9.49 -6.85 7.65
C GLY A 411 9.64 -5.59 6.82
N TYR A 412 8.92 -4.55 7.22
CA TYR A 412 9.00 -3.21 6.64
C TYR A 412 10.36 -2.57 6.95
N GLY A 413 10.92 -1.95 5.93
CA GLY A 413 12.14 -1.17 6.02
C GLY A 413 11.94 0.16 6.70
N ARG A 414 13.00 0.96 6.67
CA ARG A 414 13.04 2.31 7.24
C ARG A 414 13.89 3.19 6.33
N GLY A 415 13.51 4.45 6.20
CA GLY A 415 14.23 5.41 5.36
C GLY A 415 13.56 5.54 4.00
N PRO A 416 14.28 5.96 2.94
CA PRO A 416 13.70 6.12 1.61
C PRO A 416 13.53 4.77 0.92
N VAL A 417 12.50 4.63 0.08
CA VAL A 417 12.52 3.63 -1.00
C VAL A 417 13.34 4.23 -2.14
N LEU A 418 14.30 3.49 -2.66
CA LEU A 418 15.32 4.04 -3.58
C LEU A 418 15.15 3.58 -5.02
N LEU A 419 14.56 2.41 -5.24
CA LEU A 419 14.32 1.84 -6.55
C LEU A 419 12.88 1.37 -6.64
N ASP A 420 12.30 1.56 -7.81
CA ASP A 420 10.93 1.21 -8.15
C ASP A 420 10.84 0.80 -9.63
N ASN A 421 9.88 -0.06 -9.94
CA ASN A 421 9.72 -0.80 -11.20
C ASN A 421 11.06 -1.36 -11.68
N VAL A 422 11.72 -2.11 -10.80
CA VAL A 422 13.00 -2.73 -11.15
C VAL A 422 12.74 -3.78 -12.21
N GLY A 423 13.38 -3.63 -13.37
CA GLY A 423 13.18 -4.53 -14.51
C GLY A 423 14.50 -5.05 -15.04
N CYS A 424 15.00 -6.13 -14.44
CA CYS A 424 16.22 -6.81 -14.86
C CYS A 424 15.92 -7.86 -15.94
N ALA A 425 16.81 -8.00 -16.93
CA ALA A 425 16.90 -9.23 -17.74
C ALA A 425 17.46 -10.41 -16.91
N GLY A 426 18.07 -10.09 -15.78
CA GLY A 426 18.68 -10.95 -14.77
C GLY A 426 20.13 -11.37 -15.05
N THR A 427 20.78 -10.74 -16.03
CA THR A 427 22.20 -10.90 -16.36
C THR A 427 23.08 -9.76 -15.86
N GLU A 428 22.46 -8.70 -15.35
CA GLU A 428 23.07 -7.46 -14.86
C GLU A 428 23.99 -7.69 -13.66
N ALA A 429 25.10 -6.97 -13.59
CA ALA A 429 26.06 -7.14 -12.49
C ALA A 429 25.51 -6.59 -11.16
N ARG A 430 24.70 -5.54 -11.21
CA ARG A 430 24.08 -4.89 -10.06
C ARG A 430 22.62 -4.57 -10.32
N LEU A 431 21.84 -4.48 -9.26
CA LEU A 431 20.44 -4.10 -9.31
C LEU A 431 20.26 -2.66 -9.83
N SER A 432 21.23 -1.79 -9.54
CA SER A 432 21.26 -0.41 -10.06
C SER A 432 21.56 -0.30 -11.56
N ASP A 433 21.92 -1.40 -12.22
CA ASP A 433 22.18 -1.42 -13.67
C ASP A 433 20.92 -1.84 -14.46
N CYS A 434 19.88 -2.33 -13.77
CA CYS A 434 18.60 -2.67 -14.37
C CYS A 434 17.77 -1.40 -14.67
N PHE A 435 16.70 -1.56 -15.44
CA PHE A 435 15.72 -0.47 -15.55
C PHE A 435 15.10 -0.18 -14.18
N HIS A 436 14.86 1.09 -13.89
CA HIS A 436 14.11 1.59 -12.73
C HIS A 436 13.66 3.04 -13.00
N LEU A 437 12.67 3.56 -12.27
CA LEU A 437 12.10 4.91 -12.49
C LEU A 437 13.03 6.09 -12.13
N GLY A 438 14.26 5.81 -11.70
CA GLY A 438 15.19 6.79 -11.13
C GLY A 438 15.30 6.64 -9.60
N TRP A 439 16.34 7.26 -9.01
CA TRP A 439 16.61 7.11 -7.58
C TRP A 439 15.60 7.89 -6.73
N GLY A 440 14.89 7.20 -5.84
CA GLY A 440 13.90 7.80 -4.94
C GLY A 440 12.61 8.23 -5.63
N GLN A 441 12.44 7.90 -6.92
CA GLN A 441 11.19 8.07 -7.64
C GLN A 441 10.40 6.78 -7.48
N HIS A 442 9.36 6.83 -6.68
CA HIS A 442 8.48 5.71 -6.40
C HIS A 442 7.11 6.22 -5.93
N ASN A 443 6.08 5.39 -6.03
CA ASN A 443 4.80 5.58 -5.34
C ASN A 443 4.62 4.58 -4.18
N CYS A 444 5.63 3.75 -3.92
CA CYS A 444 5.51 2.66 -2.97
C CYS A 444 5.70 3.07 -1.50
N GLY A 445 5.02 2.36 -0.61
CA GLY A 445 5.28 2.35 0.82
C GLY A 445 6.22 1.21 1.25
N HIS A 446 6.68 1.20 2.51
CA HIS A 446 7.52 0.09 3.03
C HIS A 446 6.77 -1.22 3.21
N HIS A 447 5.44 -1.17 3.13
CA HIS A 447 4.63 -2.38 3.03
C HIS A 447 4.83 -3.09 1.69
N GLU A 448 5.41 -2.42 0.70
CA GLU A 448 5.77 -2.90 -0.64
C GLU A 448 7.29 -3.11 -0.76
N ASP A 449 8.01 -3.27 0.35
CA ASP A 449 9.44 -3.52 0.26
C ASP A 449 9.73 -4.93 -0.28
N ALA A 450 10.46 -4.97 -1.39
CA ALA A 450 10.95 -6.18 -2.03
C ALA A 450 11.96 -6.95 -1.18
N GLY A 451 11.98 -8.26 -1.35
CA GLY A 451 12.90 -9.18 -0.71
C GLY A 451 13.42 -10.25 -1.66
N ALA A 452 14.51 -10.90 -1.26
CA ALA A 452 15.14 -11.97 -2.01
C ALA A 452 15.44 -13.19 -1.12
N LEU A 453 15.20 -14.36 -1.69
CA LEU A 453 15.58 -15.66 -1.16
C LEU A 453 16.70 -16.22 -2.00
N CYS A 454 17.85 -16.50 -1.40
CA CYS A 454 19.02 -17.05 -2.09
C CYS A 454 19.44 -18.38 -1.46
N SER A 455 20.16 -19.21 -2.21
CA SER A 455 20.65 -20.50 -1.71
C SER A 455 21.61 -20.35 -0.51
N GLY A 456 22.48 -19.33 -0.58
CA GLY A 456 23.53 -19.10 0.41
C GLY A 456 24.69 -20.12 0.35
N PRO A 457 25.81 -19.83 1.04
CA PRO A 457 27.02 -20.69 1.01
C PRO A 457 26.91 -21.97 1.85
N GLU A 458 26.00 -22.05 2.83
CA GLU A 458 25.72 -23.30 3.57
C GLU A 458 25.16 -24.41 2.66
N GLU A 459 24.70 -24.04 1.46
CA GLU A 459 24.14 -24.98 0.48
C GLU A 459 25.16 -25.61 -0.46
N LEU A 460 26.41 -25.14 -0.49
CA LEU A 460 27.50 -25.72 -1.28
C LEU A 460 28.40 -26.71 -0.50
N GLY A 461 28.04 -27.00 0.75
CA GLY A 461 28.48 -28.20 1.49
C GLY A 461 29.70 -28.02 2.38
N LEU A 462 29.55 -28.46 3.64
CA LEU A 462 30.54 -29.25 4.37
C LEU A 462 29.83 -29.87 5.59
N GLN A 463 29.44 -31.14 5.44
CA GLN A 463 29.26 -32.01 6.59
C GLN A 463 30.59 -31.99 7.36
N VAL A 464 30.60 -31.34 8.52
CA VAL A 464 31.68 -31.53 9.48
C VAL A 464 31.52 -32.97 9.99
N GLN A 465 32.33 -33.87 9.45
CA GLN A 465 32.69 -35.09 10.15
C GLN A 465 33.29 -34.66 11.48
N GLN A 466 32.54 -34.84 12.56
CA GLN A 466 33.14 -35.05 13.86
C GLN A 466 32.78 -36.44 14.36
N ASP A 467 33.87 -37.09 14.73
CA ASP A 467 34.05 -38.47 15.08
C ASP A 467 33.24 -38.84 16.33
N SER A 468 32.63 -40.02 16.25
CA SER A 468 32.17 -40.95 17.28
C SER A 468 31.56 -40.46 18.62
N SER A 469 30.36 -41.01 18.85
CA SER A 469 29.87 -41.59 20.11
C SER A 469 29.09 -40.70 21.10
N GLU A 470 27.78 -40.56 20.89
CA GLU A 470 26.79 -40.85 21.94
C GLU A 470 25.36 -41.01 21.37
N THR A 471 24.62 -41.95 21.93
CA THR A 471 23.28 -42.38 21.51
C THR A 471 22.25 -41.29 21.79
N THR A 472 21.87 -40.49 20.79
CA THR A 472 20.72 -39.58 20.91
C THR A 472 19.96 -39.48 19.60
N ARG A 473 18.62 -39.45 19.73
CA ARG A 473 17.64 -39.45 18.64
C ARG A 473 18.04 -38.50 17.52
N VAL A 474 18.12 -39.02 16.30
CA VAL A 474 18.31 -38.24 15.07
C VAL A 474 17.27 -37.11 15.05
N PRO A 475 17.66 -35.82 15.11
CA PRO A 475 16.75 -34.75 14.78
C PRO A 475 16.41 -34.93 13.30
N THR A 476 15.14 -35.11 12.96
CA THR A 476 14.70 -34.99 11.57
C THR A 476 15.20 -33.64 11.05
N PRO A 477 15.98 -33.61 9.95
CA PRO A 477 16.45 -32.34 9.41
C PRO A 477 15.22 -31.48 9.07
N ARG A 478 15.23 -30.22 9.52
CA ARG A 478 14.16 -29.27 9.15
C ARG A 478 14.13 -29.17 7.61
N PRO A 479 12.95 -29.13 6.98
CA PRO A 479 12.84 -28.94 5.54
C PRO A 479 13.51 -27.63 5.13
N ARG A 480 14.01 -27.57 3.90
CA ARG A 480 14.61 -26.34 3.32
C ARG A 480 13.55 -25.54 2.58
N ASP A 481 13.76 -24.25 2.42
CA ASP A 481 12.90 -23.40 1.58
C ASP A 481 12.83 -23.98 0.16
N GLY A 482 11.64 -24.07 -0.43
CA GLY A 482 11.42 -24.75 -1.71
C GLY A 482 11.10 -26.24 -1.60
N HIS A 483 11.16 -26.82 -0.40
CA HIS A 483 10.82 -28.23 -0.19
C HIS A 483 9.30 -28.45 -0.29
N LEU A 484 8.90 -29.46 -1.05
CA LEU A 484 7.51 -29.80 -1.28
C LEU A 484 7.14 -31.06 -0.51
N ARG A 485 5.89 -31.13 -0.04
CA ARG A 485 5.28 -32.37 0.43
C ARG A 485 3.85 -32.49 -0.08
N LEU A 486 3.37 -33.73 -0.16
CA LEU A 486 1.98 -34.02 -0.46
C LEU A 486 1.29 -34.55 0.79
N VAL A 487 0.14 -33.95 1.14
CA VAL A 487 -0.60 -34.26 2.36
C VAL A 487 -1.96 -34.87 2.03
N ASN A 488 -2.41 -35.80 2.88
CA ASN A 488 -3.72 -36.47 2.78
C ASN A 488 -3.95 -37.32 1.52
N GLY A 489 -2.91 -37.65 0.75
CA GLY A 489 -2.99 -38.68 -0.29
C GLY A 489 -2.86 -40.10 0.26
N ALA A 490 -3.22 -41.13 -0.52
CA ALA A 490 -3.03 -42.51 -0.10
C ALA A 490 -1.55 -42.94 -0.13
N HIS A 491 -0.71 -42.22 -0.87
CA HIS A 491 0.74 -42.43 -0.94
C HIS A 491 1.51 -41.12 -1.23
N GLN A 492 2.85 -41.15 -1.10
CA GLN A 492 3.73 -39.97 -1.20
C GLN A 492 3.71 -39.21 -2.54
N CYS A 493 3.10 -39.77 -3.59
CA CYS A 493 3.01 -39.19 -4.93
C CYS A 493 1.61 -38.69 -5.30
N GLU A 494 0.73 -38.51 -4.31
CA GLU A 494 -0.54 -37.81 -4.49
C GLU A 494 -0.91 -37.06 -3.20
N GLY A 495 -1.70 -35.99 -3.31
CA GLY A 495 -2.19 -35.24 -2.16
C GLY A 495 -2.30 -33.74 -2.42
N ARG A 496 -2.69 -33.01 -1.37
CA ARG A 496 -2.64 -31.55 -1.32
C ARG A 496 -1.19 -31.08 -1.38
N VAL A 497 -0.94 -30.05 -2.19
CA VAL A 497 0.39 -29.48 -2.36
C VAL A 497 0.72 -28.55 -1.19
N GLU A 498 1.80 -28.85 -0.49
CA GLU A 498 2.33 -27.94 0.54
C GLU A 498 3.80 -27.63 0.27
N LEU A 499 4.14 -26.36 0.38
CA LEU A 499 5.46 -25.79 0.17
C LEU A 499 6.04 -25.30 1.49
N PHE A 500 7.31 -25.61 1.74
CA PHE A 500 8.05 -25.06 2.87
C PHE A 500 8.78 -23.80 2.43
N LEU A 501 8.51 -22.69 3.11
CA LEU A 501 9.13 -21.39 2.84
C LEU A 501 9.19 -20.57 4.13
N GLY A 502 10.31 -19.89 4.40
CA GLY A 502 10.40 -18.98 5.54
C GLY A 502 10.24 -19.68 6.90
N GLN A 503 10.73 -20.91 7.02
CA GLN A 503 10.56 -21.78 8.20
C GLN A 503 9.11 -22.20 8.53
N ARG A 504 8.15 -21.99 7.62
CA ARG A 504 6.76 -22.43 7.77
C ARG A 504 6.31 -23.25 6.57
N TRP A 505 5.35 -24.14 6.81
CA TRP A 505 4.61 -24.81 5.75
C TRP A 505 3.42 -23.95 5.34
N GLY A 506 3.10 -23.93 4.06
CA GLY A 506 1.86 -23.36 3.53
C GLY A 506 1.40 -24.07 2.27
N THR A 507 0.22 -23.71 1.80
CA THR A 507 -0.46 -24.34 0.66
C THR A 507 -0.27 -23.54 -0.62
N VAL A 508 -0.80 -24.05 -1.72
CA VAL A 508 -0.80 -23.41 -3.05
C VAL A 508 -2.24 -23.29 -3.48
N CYS A 509 -2.67 -22.15 -4.03
CA CYS A 509 -4.00 -21.98 -4.58
C CYS A 509 -4.14 -22.70 -5.93
N ASP A 510 -5.35 -23.19 -6.22
CA ASP A 510 -5.71 -23.86 -7.46
C ASP A 510 -6.03 -22.91 -8.63
N ASP A 511 -6.04 -21.59 -8.39
CA ASP A 511 -6.15 -20.58 -9.42
C ASP A 511 -5.01 -20.72 -10.44
N ALA A 512 -5.39 -20.87 -11.72
CA ALA A 512 -4.52 -21.21 -12.83
C ALA A 512 -3.67 -22.49 -12.66
N TRP A 513 -3.97 -23.34 -11.67
CA TRP A 513 -3.29 -24.60 -11.43
C TRP A 513 -3.65 -25.63 -12.49
N ASP A 514 -2.65 -26.06 -13.28
CA ASP A 514 -2.87 -26.93 -14.43
C ASP A 514 -1.92 -28.14 -14.48
N LEU A 515 -2.09 -28.97 -15.51
CA LEU A 515 -1.24 -30.14 -15.72
C LEU A 515 0.24 -29.81 -15.97
N ARG A 516 0.59 -28.59 -16.42
CA ARG A 516 1.99 -28.17 -16.58
C ARG A 516 2.61 -27.90 -15.22
N ALA A 517 1.87 -27.24 -14.32
CA ALA A 517 2.28 -27.06 -12.94
C ALA A 517 2.43 -28.39 -12.19
N ALA A 518 1.46 -29.29 -12.34
CA ALA A 518 1.56 -30.64 -11.83
C ALA A 518 2.76 -31.41 -12.41
N THR A 519 3.10 -31.22 -13.68
CA THR A 519 4.27 -31.86 -14.32
C THR A 519 5.58 -31.42 -13.67
N VAL A 520 5.75 -30.11 -13.46
CA VAL A 520 6.92 -29.55 -12.74
C VAL A 520 6.99 -30.12 -11.33
N LEU A 521 5.88 -30.13 -10.60
CA LEU A 521 5.79 -30.63 -9.24
C LEU A 521 6.14 -32.12 -9.15
N CYS A 522 5.49 -32.97 -9.94
CA CYS A 522 5.72 -34.42 -9.92
C CYS A 522 7.17 -34.76 -10.25
N ARG A 523 7.80 -33.99 -11.16
CA ARG A 523 9.22 -34.11 -11.47
C ARG A 523 10.11 -33.66 -10.30
N GLN A 524 9.80 -32.53 -9.67
CA GLN A 524 10.55 -32.01 -8.51
C GLN A 524 10.52 -32.98 -7.32
N LEU A 525 9.39 -33.67 -7.10
CA LEU A 525 9.25 -34.71 -6.08
C LEU A 525 9.87 -36.06 -6.46
N GLY A 526 10.31 -36.25 -7.72
CA GLY A 526 10.78 -37.54 -8.21
C GLY A 526 9.66 -38.59 -8.37
N CYS A 527 8.41 -38.16 -8.46
CA CYS A 527 7.20 -38.99 -8.55
C CYS A 527 6.75 -39.30 -9.98
N GLY A 528 7.57 -39.02 -11.00
CA GLY A 528 7.28 -39.39 -12.38
C GLY A 528 6.28 -38.47 -13.09
N GLN A 529 5.38 -39.04 -13.88
CA GLN A 529 4.46 -38.29 -14.76
C GLN A 529 3.25 -37.76 -13.97
N ALA A 530 2.86 -36.50 -14.21
CA ALA A 530 1.60 -35.95 -13.70
C ALA A 530 0.38 -36.59 -14.38
N LEU A 531 -0.59 -37.00 -13.57
CA LEU A 531 -1.87 -37.57 -14.01
C LEU A 531 -3.00 -36.56 -13.92
N ALA A 532 -3.02 -35.75 -12.87
CA ALA A 532 -4.04 -34.72 -12.66
C ALA A 532 -3.50 -33.57 -11.78
N ALA A 533 -4.15 -32.42 -11.93
CA ALA A 533 -3.95 -31.21 -11.14
C ALA A 533 -5.29 -30.80 -10.50
N PRO A 534 -5.83 -31.54 -9.52
CA PRO A 534 -7.12 -31.18 -8.92
C PRO A 534 -7.04 -29.89 -8.11
N GLY A 535 -8.10 -29.11 -8.14
CA GLY A 535 -8.34 -27.96 -7.26
C GLY A 535 -9.33 -28.27 -6.14
N GLU A 536 -9.99 -27.24 -5.64
CA GLU A 536 -11.12 -27.26 -4.70
C GLU A 536 -10.84 -28.11 -3.44
N ALA A 537 -9.60 -28.02 -2.94
CA ALA A 537 -9.15 -28.76 -1.76
C ALA A 537 -9.47 -30.26 -1.85
N HIS A 538 -9.25 -30.89 -3.01
CA HIS A 538 -9.57 -32.30 -3.29
C HIS A 538 -9.08 -33.28 -2.20
N PHE A 539 -7.90 -33.04 -1.61
CA PHE A 539 -7.36 -33.84 -0.49
C PHE A 539 -7.59 -33.19 0.89
N GLY A 540 -8.63 -32.38 0.99
CA GLY A 540 -9.02 -31.61 2.16
C GLY A 540 -8.24 -30.29 2.29
N GLN A 541 -8.84 -29.37 3.02
CA GLN A 541 -8.30 -28.05 3.31
C GLN A 541 -7.02 -28.14 4.16
N GLY A 542 -6.03 -27.33 3.80
CA GLY A 542 -4.79 -27.15 4.52
C GLY A 542 -4.93 -26.20 5.70
N ARG A 543 -3.78 -25.78 6.22
CA ARG A 543 -3.67 -24.88 7.37
C ARG A 543 -2.45 -23.99 7.21
N GLY A 544 -2.56 -22.75 7.65
CA GLY A 544 -1.44 -21.81 7.63
C GLY A 544 -1.61 -20.79 6.51
N PRO A 545 -0.54 -20.28 5.90
CA PRO A 545 -0.64 -19.37 4.76
C PRO A 545 -0.90 -20.15 3.46
N ILE A 546 -1.47 -19.47 2.46
CA ILE A 546 -1.44 -19.91 1.07
C ILE A 546 -0.31 -19.13 0.41
N LEU A 547 0.80 -19.82 0.12
CA LEU A 547 2.07 -19.18 -0.23
C LEU A 547 2.15 -18.75 -1.68
N LEU A 548 1.42 -19.44 -2.56
CA LEU A 548 1.46 -19.26 -3.99
C LEU A 548 0.06 -19.25 -4.57
N ASP A 549 -0.15 -18.36 -5.52
CA ASP A 549 -1.39 -18.23 -6.29
C ASP A 549 -1.07 -17.95 -7.76
N ASN A 550 -2.02 -18.32 -8.64
CA ASN A 550 -1.95 -18.14 -10.08
C ASN A 550 -0.68 -18.79 -10.68
N VAL A 551 -0.33 -19.98 -10.20
CA VAL A 551 0.90 -20.69 -10.55
C VAL A 551 0.82 -21.22 -11.97
N LYS A 552 1.49 -20.52 -12.89
CA LYS A 552 1.54 -20.81 -14.33
C LYS A 552 2.94 -21.28 -14.71
N CYS A 553 3.04 -22.57 -14.99
CA CYS A 553 4.27 -23.19 -15.48
C CYS A 553 4.22 -23.43 -17.01
N ARG A 554 5.36 -23.33 -17.67
CA ARG A 554 5.58 -23.78 -19.06
C ARG A 554 5.59 -25.31 -19.13
N GLY A 555 6.12 -25.95 -18.08
CA GLY A 555 6.25 -27.40 -17.89
C GLY A 555 7.69 -27.90 -17.89
N ASP A 556 8.66 -27.04 -18.20
CA ASP A 556 10.08 -27.37 -18.26
C ASP A 556 10.91 -26.81 -17.09
N GLU A 557 10.28 -26.04 -16.17
CA GLU A 557 10.87 -25.49 -14.96
C GLU A 557 11.38 -26.56 -13.98
N SER A 558 12.61 -26.43 -13.47
CA SER A 558 13.19 -27.45 -12.58
C SER A 558 12.53 -27.51 -11.18
N THR A 559 11.86 -26.44 -10.76
CA THR A 559 11.12 -26.36 -9.49
C THR A 559 9.86 -25.51 -9.64
N LEU A 560 8.87 -25.71 -8.76
CA LEU A 560 7.62 -24.96 -8.75
C LEU A 560 7.81 -23.46 -8.48
N LEU A 561 8.88 -23.09 -7.75
CA LEU A 561 9.24 -21.69 -7.47
C LEU A 561 9.69 -20.90 -8.71
N LEU A 562 10.02 -21.59 -9.82
CA LEU A 562 10.44 -20.96 -11.07
C LEU A 562 9.28 -20.70 -12.02
N CYS A 563 8.08 -21.16 -11.68
CA CYS A 563 6.88 -20.87 -12.44
C CYS A 563 6.42 -19.43 -12.20
N SER A 564 5.73 -18.85 -13.18
CA SER A 564 5.11 -17.53 -13.01
C SER A 564 3.99 -17.63 -11.98
N HIS A 565 3.91 -16.67 -11.06
CA HIS A 565 2.88 -16.59 -10.02
C HIS A 565 2.71 -15.12 -9.60
N ILE A 566 1.57 -14.74 -9.03
CA ILE A 566 1.21 -13.31 -8.87
C ILE A 566 1.85 -12.58 -7.69
N ARG A 567 2.78 -13.25 -6.96
CA ARG A 567 3.61 -12.85 -5.80
C ARG A 567 3.43 -13.87 -4.65
N TRP A 568 4.24 -13.77 -3.59
CA TRP A 568 4.16 -14.67 -2.42
C TRP A 568 3.19 -14.12 -1.38
N ASP A 569 2.38 -14.98 -0.76
CA ASP A 569 1.35 -14.59 0.23
C ASP A 569 0.35 -13.54 -0.32
N ALA A 570 0.26 -13.39 -1.65
CA ALA A 570 -0.68 -12.53 -2.36
C ALA A 570 -1.65 -13.42 -3.14
N HIS A 571 -2.85 -13.61 -2.60
CA HIS A 571 -3.88 -14.49 -3.13
C HIS A 571 -5.26 -13.98 -2.70
N ASN A 572 -6.28 -14.25 -3.49
CA ASN A 572 -7.70 -14.09 -3.13
C ASN A 572 -8.31 -15.40 -2.60
N CYS A 573 -7.51 -16.45 -2.51
CA CYS A 573 -8.00 -17.79 -2.22
C CYS A 573 -8.21 -18.04 -0.73
N ASP A 574 -9.10 -18.96 -0.39
CA ASP A 574 -9.13 -19.62 0.91
C ASP A 574 -8.67 -21.09 0.82
N HIS A 575 -8.62 -21.81 1.96
CA HIS A 575 -8.15 -23.20 1.94
C HIS A 575 -9.11 -24.18 1.25
N SER A 576 -10.32 -23.76 0.89
CA SER A 576 -11.20 -24.54 0.00
C SER A 576 -10.69 -24.58 -1.43
N GLU A 577 -9.75 -23.72 -1.79
CA GLU A 577 -9.10 -23.61 -3.10
C GLU A 577 -7.67 -24.16 -3.07
N ASP A 578 -7.32 -24.98 -2.07
CA ASP A 578 -5.99 -25.57 -2.01
C ASP A 578 -5.74 -26.57 -3.15
N ALA A 579 -4.73 -26.28 -3.96
CA ALA A 579 -4.27 -27.11 -5.05
C ALA A 579 -3.78 -28.48 -4.60
N SER A 580 -4.03 -29.45 -5.47
CA SER A 580 -3.69 -30.85 -5.26
C SER A 580 -3.03 -31.44 -6.50
N VAL A 581 -2.39 -32.60 -6.34
CA VAL A 581 -1.74 -33.30 -7.46
C VAL A 581 -1.87 -34.80 -7.35
N LEU A 582 -1.98 -35.45 -8.51
CA LEU A 582 -1.83 -36.89 -8.65
C LEU A 582 -0.69 -37.17 -9.62
N CYS A 583 0.35 -37.86 -9.16
CA CYS A 583 1.45 -38.33 -9.98
C CYS A 583 1.36 -39.86 -10.15
N ARG A 584 1.91 -40.37 -11.25
CA ARG A 584 2.08 -41.81 -11.44
C ARG A 584 3.30 -42.28 -10.68
N SER A 585 3.10 -42.97 -9.55
CA SER A 585 4.20 -43.59 -8.80
C SER A 585 5.06 -44.45 -9.73
N LEU A 586 6.37 -44.22 -9.72
CA LEU A 586 7.36 -44.99 -10.48
C LEU A 586 7.63 -46.36 -9.85
#